data_AF-R0FED1-F1
#
_entry.id   AF-R0FED1-F1
#
_cell.length_a   1.000
_cell.length_b   1.000
_cell.length_c   1.000
_cell.angle_alpha   90.00
_cell.angle_beta   90.00
_cell.angle_gamma   90.00
#
_symmetry.space_group_name_H-M   'P 1'
#
loop_
_entity.id
_entity.type
_entity.pdbx_description
1 polymer ?
#
loop_
_entity_poly.entity_id
_entity_poly.type
_entity_poly.pdbx_seq_one_letter_code
_entity_poly.pdbx_strand_id
1 'polypeptide(L)'
;MIQSKAILYPRKRIGDLPGIVVGHRFFSRAEMCAVGFHNHWLNGIDYMGLEYKKEYSKYDFPLAVSIVLSGQYEDDLDNADTVTYTGQGGHNLTGNKRQIKDQLLLRGNLALKNCCEHHVPVRVTRGHDCISSYTKRVYTYDGLYEVVKYWAQKGVSGFTVYKYQLKRLEGQPELTTDQVNFVCGRIPKSTSEIEGLVCEDISKGLEFKRIPATNRVDDSPVSPSGFTYIKSLMIEPNVKIPKSSTGCNCQGSCTDSKKCACAKLNGGNFPYVDLNDGRLIESRDVVFECGPHCGCGPACVNRTSQKRLRFHLEVFRSAKKGWAVRSWDYIPAGSPVCEYIGVLRRTADVDTISDNDYIFEIDCQQTMQGLDGRQRRLRDVALPTRVSQSSEDENVPEFCIDAGSKGNFARFINHSCEPNLFVQCVLSSHQDLRLARVVLFAADNIPPLQELTYDYGYTLDSVHGPDGNVKKLTCYCGALNCRKRLY
;
A
#
# COMPACT_ATOMS: atom_id res chain seq x y z
N MET A 1 -4.01 1.95 -18.81
CA MET A 1 -2.88 0.99 -18.86
C MET A 1 -2.61 0.47 -20.27
N ILE A 2 -3.54 -0.24 -20.93
CA ILE A 2 -3.33 -0.75 -22.31
C ILE A 2 -3.09 0.41 -23.30
N GLN A 3 -3.97 1.41 -23.33
CA GLN A 3 -3.83 2.58 -24.22
C GLN A 3 -2.51 3.34 -24.00
N SER A 4 -2.04 3.40 -22.76
CA SER A 4 -0.80 4.09 -22.38
C SER A 4 0.45 3.21 -22.51
N LYS A 5 0.33 1.98 -23.04
CA LYS A 5 1.41 0.98 -23.13
C LYS A 5 2.15 0.76 -21.80
N ALA A 6 1.42 0.82 -20.69
CA ALA A 6 1.97 0.78 -19.33
C ALA A 6 1.83 -0.59 -18.64
N ILE A 7 1.47 -1.65 -19.39
CA ILE A 7 1.44 -3.01 -18.84
C ILE A 7 2.89 -3.47 -18.66
N LEU A 8 3.25 -3.87 -17.43
CA LEU A 8 4.64 -4.24 -17.10
C LEU A 8 5.11 -5.47 -17.90
N TYR A 9 4.25 -6.48 -18.02
CA TYR A 9 4.50 -7.69 -18.79
C TYR A 9 3.48 -7.83 -19.94
N PRO A 10 3.68 -7.11 -21.06
CA PRO A 10 2.70 -7.07 -22.15
C PRO A 10 2.64 -8.35 -22.99
N ARG A 11 3.65 -9.23 -22.87
CA ARG A 11 3.71 -10.55 -23.51
C ARG A 11 3.67 -11.63 -22.42
N LYS A 12 3.00 -12.73 -22.71
CA LYS A 12 2.89 -13.88 -21.79
C LYS A 12 4.26 -14.54 -21.62
N ARG A 13 4.49 -15.13 -20.45
CA ARG A 13 5.71 -15.87 -20.08
C ARG A 13 5.34 -17.12 -19.30
N ILE A 14 6.11 -18.19 -19.52
CA ILE A 14 6.07 -19.43 -18.71
C ILE A 14 6.86 -19.17 -17.41
N GLY A 15 6.44 -19.76 -16.29
CA GLY A 15 7.14 -19.66 -15.01
C GLY A 15 6.88 -18.35 -14.25
N ASP A 16 7.79 -17.98 -13.36
CA ASP A 16 7.71 -16.76 -12.55
C ASP A 16 7.86 -15.47 -13.37
N LEU A 17 7.29 -14.38 -12.85
CA LEU A 17 7.52 -13.03 -13.37
C LEU A 17 8.43 -12.26 -12.42
N PRO A 18 9.50 -11.60 -12.91
CA PRO A 18 10.40 -10.85 -12.04
C PRO A 18 9.65 -9.80 -11.18
N GLY A 19 10.00 -9.71 -9.90
CA GLY A 19 9.34 -8.80 -8.94
C GLY A 19 7.98 -9.26 -8.42
N ILE A 20 7.46 -10.42 -8.86
CA ILE A 20 6.24 -11.02 -8.33
C ILE A 20 6.61 -12.37 -7.71
N VAL A 21 6.80 -12.37 -6.40
CA VAL A 21 7.22 -13.55 -5.63
C VAL A 21 6.03 -14.38 -5.16
N VAL A 22 6.25 -15.66 -4.87
CA VAL A 22 5.27 -16.50 -4.17
C VAL A 22 4.81 -15.79 -2.89
N GLY A 23 3.50 -15.78 -2.64
CA GLY A 23 2.83 -15.02 -1.58
C GLY A 23 2.39 -13.62 -1.99
N HIS A 24 2.72 -13.13 -3.19
CA HIS A 24 2.30 -11.81 -3.67
C HIS A 24 0.77 -11.71 -3.73
N ARG A 25 0.22 -10.63 -3.17
CA ARG A 25 -1.23 -10.40 -3.05
C ARG A 25 -1.69 -9.33 -4.03
N PHE A 26 -2.59 -9.70 -4.93
CA PHE A 26 -3.34 -8.78 -5.76
C PHE A 26 -4.72 -8.53 -5.15
N PHE A 27 -5.21 -7.31 -5.22
CA PHE A 27 -6.49 -6.91 -4.63
C PHE A 27 -7.64 -6.94 -5.63
N SER A 28 -7.32 -7.15 -6.91
CA SER A 28 -8.32 -7.36 -7.96
C SER A 28 -7.76 -8.17 -9.13
N ARG A 29 -8.66 -8.78 -9.91
CA ARG A 29 -8.30 -9.36 -11.22
C ARG A 29 -7.72 -8.31 -12.17
N ALA A 30 -8.20 -7.06 -12.08
CA ALA A 30 -7.73 -5.97 -12.91
C ALA A 30 -6.27 -5.59 -12.62
N GLU A 31 -5.82 -5.72 -11.37
CA GLU A 31 -4.41 -5.51 -10.98
C GLU A 31 -3.49 -6.54 -11.63
N MET A 32 -3.88 -7.82 -11.60
CA MET A 32 -3.17 -8.87 -12.34
C MET A 32 -3.09 -8.57 -13.84
N CYS A 33 -4.16 -8.03 -14.44
CA CYS A 33 -4.14 -7.60 -15.84
C CYS A 33 -3.24 -6.38 -16.06
N ALA A 34 -3.25 -5.40 -15.15
CA ALA A 34 -2.44 -4.18 -15.26
C ALA A 34 -0.94 -4.47 -15.21
N VAL A 35 -0.54 -5.47 -14.43
CA VAL A 35 0.85 -5.94 -14.35
C VAL A 35 1.18 -6.90 -15.51
N GLY A 36 0.20 -7.58 -16.08
CA GLY A 36 0.40 -8.61 -17.12
C GLY A 36 0.65 -10.00 -16.54
N PHE A 37 0.38 -10.20 -15.25
CA PHE A 37 0.52 -11.48 -14.55
C PHE A 37 -0.52 -12.52 -15.03
N HIS A 38 -1.77 -12.07 -15.16
CA HIS A 38 -2.91 -12.81 -15.71
C HIS A 38 -3.79 -11.85 -16.50
N ASN A 39 -3.89 -12.04 -17.82
CA ASN A 39 -4.35 -11.01 -18.77
C ASN A 39 -5.87 -10.95 -18.96
N HIS A 40 -6.61 -11.85 -18.32
CA HIS A 40 -8.07 -11.86 -18.34
C HIS A 40 -8.62 -11.40 -16.99
N TRP A 41 -9.53 -10.43 -17.00
CA TRP A 41 -10.15 -9.95 -15.76
C TRP A 41 -11.24 -10.89 -15.24
N LEU A 42 -11.71 -11.83 -16.08
CA LEU A 42 -12.78 -12.79 -15.75
C LEU A 42 -12.33 -14.24 -15.87
N ASN A 43 -11.82 -14.66 -17.03
CA ASN A 43 -11.51 -16.06 -17.34
C ASN A 43 -10.57 -16.69 -16.31
N GLY A 44 -10.82 -17.91 -15.87
CA GLY A 44 -9.95 -18.61 -14.92
C GLY A 44 -8.60 -19.02 -15.49
N ILE A 45 -8.50 -19.25 -16.81
CA ILE A 45 -7.31 -19.74 -17.49
C ILE A 45 -6.76 -18.65 -18.42
N ASP A 46 -5.47 -18.35 -18.29
CA ASP A 46 -4.71 -17.51 -19.21
C ASP A 46 -3.65 -18.34 -19.94
N TYR A 47 -3.61 -18.25 -21.26
CA TYR A 47 -2.81 -19.12 -22.11
C TYR A 47 -2.22 -18.40 -23.32
N MET A 48 -1.11 -18.91 -23.83
CA MET A 48 -0.46 -18.49 -25.07
C MET A 48 -1.16 -19.12 -26.28
N GLY A 49 -1.49 -18.29 -27.27
CA GLY A 49 -2.03 -18.73 -28.56
C GLY A 49 -0.95 -19.03 -29.61
N LEU A 50 -1.38 -19.30 -30.85
CA LEU A 50 -0.48 -19.61 -31.96
C LEU A 50 0.52 -18.48 -32.27
N GLU A 51 0.25 -17.24 -31.87
CA GLU A 51 1.19 -16.13 -32.05
C GLU A 51 2.52 -16.28 -31.28
N TYR A 52 2.60 -17.21 -30.32
CA TYR A 52 3.82 -17.52 -29.57
C TYR A 52 4.61 -18.71 -30.16
N LYS A 53 4.09 -19.38 -31.19
CA LYS A 53 4.71 -20.59 -31.76
C LYS A 53 6.13 -20.39 -32.27
N LYS A 54 6.45 -19.19 -32.79
CA LYS A 54 7.81 -18.87 -33.25
C LYS A 54 8.80 -18.78 -32.09
N GLU A 55 8.39 -18.24 -30.95
CA GLU A 55 9.24 -18.05 -29.77
C GLU A 55 9.43 -19.34 -28.97
N TYR A 56 8.42 -20.21 -28.96
CA TYR A 56 8.46 -21.49 -28.24
C TYR A 56 8.17 -22.66 -29.19
N SER A 57 8.99 -22.80 -30.24
CA SER A 57 8.78 -23.77 -31.33
C SER A 57 8.74 -25.24 -30.90
N LYS A 58 9.27 -25.57 -29.72
CA LYS A 58 9.29 -26.93 -29.16
C LYS A 58 7.98 -27.39 -28.53
N TYR A 59 7.00 -26.50 -28.35
CA TYR A 59 5.75 -26.82 -27.67
C TYR A 59 4.55 -26.79 -28.62
N ASP A 60 3.54 -27.61 -28.30
CA ASP A 60 2.24 -27.54 -28.95
C ASP A 60 1.39 -26.42 -28.34
N PHE A 61 0.62 -25.74 -29.21
CA PHE A 61 -0.20 -24.61 -28.83
C PHE A 61 -1.69 -24.92 -28.96
N PRO A 62 -2.56 -24.35 -28.11
CA PRO A 62 -2.27 -23.35 -27.07
C PRO A 62 -1.55 -23.93 -25.84
N LEU A 63 -0.95 -23.07 -25.00
CA LEU A 63 -0.19 -23.46 -23.82
C LEU A 63 -0.56 -22.58 -22.61
N ALA A 64 -1.04 -23.16 -21.51
CA ALA A 64 -1.46 -22.40 -20.34
C ALA A 64 -0.25 -21.83 -19.56
N VAL A 65 -0.41 -20.64 -18.97
CA VAL A 65 0.67 -19.98 -18.20
C VAL A 65 0.23 -19.51 -16.83
N SER A 66 -1.06 -19.25 -16.64
CA SER A 66 -1.61 -18.86 -15.34
C SER A 66 -3.05 -19.31 -15.21
N ILE A 67 -3.42 -19.78 -14.02
CA ILE A 67 -4.80 -20.05 -13.63
C ILE A 67 -5.17 -19.32 -12.35
N VAL A 68 -6.47 -19.06 -12.19
CA VAL A 68 -7.06 -18.46 -11.01
C VAL A 68 -8.10 -19.41 -10.43
N LEU A 69 -7.87 -19.83 -9.19
CA LEU A 69 -8.79 -20.55 -8.31
C LEU A 69 -9.60 -19.51 -7.52
N SER A 70 -10.92 -19.52 -7.59
CA SER A 70 -11.75 -18.54 -6.86
C SER A 70 -13.08 -19.13 -6.36
N GLY A 71 -13.12 -20.47 -6.21
CA GLY A 71 -14.30 -21.19 -5.74
C GLY A 71 -15.56 -20.92 -6.57
N GLN A 72 -15.42 -20.61 -7.86
CA GLN A 72 -16.57 -20.39 -8.74
C GLN A 72 -17.08 -21.68 -9.37
N TYR A 73 -16.25 -22.72 -9.47
CA TYR A 73 -16.64 -24.02 -9.97
C TYR A 73 -16.91 -24.96 -8.81
N GLU A 74 -18.08 -25.60 -8.84
CA GLU A 74 -18.55 -26.58 -7.86
C GLU A 74 -17.72 -27.87 -7.82
N ASP A 75 -16.90 -28.10 -8.84
CA ASP A 75 -16.11 -29.31 -9.06
C ASP A 75 -14.63 -29.17 -8.65
N ASP A 76 -14.20 -27.98 -8.23
CA ASP A 76 -12.83 -27.70 -7.79
C ASP A 76 -12.56 -28.37 -6.43
N LEU A 77 -11.42 -29.06 -6.31
CA LEU A 77 -10.91 -29.60 -5.05
C LEU A 77 -9.54 -29.00 -4.77
N ASP A 78 -9.41 -28.27 -3.68
CA ASP A 78 -8.17 -27.59 -3.31
C ASP A 78 -7.58 -28.22 -2.04
N ASN A 79 -6.54 -29.03 -2.21
CA ASN A 79 -5.76 -29.63 -1.12
C ASN A 79 -4.35 -28.99 -1.08
N ALA A 80 -4.27 -27.66 -1.21
CA ALA A 80 -3.04 -26.87 -1.12
C ALA A 80 -1.97 -27.25 -2.18
N ASP A 81 -1.08 -28.18 -1.84
CA ASP A 81 -0.05 -28.68 -2.75
C ASP A 81 -0.61 -29.51 -3.92
N THR A 82 -1.80 -30.08 -3.75
CA THR A 82 -2.51 -30.79 -4.82
C THR A 82 -3.86 -30.15 -5.08
N VAL A 83 -4.10 -29.74 -6.33
CA VAL A 83 -5.37 -29.12 -6.73
C VAL A 83 -6.00 -29.94 -7.86
N THR A 84 -7.28 -30.23 -7.78
CA THR A 84 -8.07 -30.67 -8.93
C THR A 84 -8.84 -29.49 -9.45
N TYR A 85 -8.39 -28.94 -10.58
CA TYR A 85 -8.96 -27.76 -11.22
C TYR A 85 -9.95 -28.14 -12.31
N THR A 86 -11.11 -27.49 -12.31
CA THR A 86 -12.14 -27.66 -13.33
C THR A 86 -11.85 -26.80 -14.55
N GLY A 87 -11.94 -27.39 -15.74
CA GLY A 87 -11.79 -26.71 -17.01
C GLY A 87 -12.82 -25.60 -17.23
N GLN A 88 -12.57 -24.75 -18.22
CA GLN A 88 -13.48 -23.69 -18.62
C GLN A 88 -14.57 -24.17 -19.59
N GLY A 89 -15.66 -23.41 -19.65
CA GLY A 89 -16.76 -23.60 -20.60
C GLY A 89 -18.03 -24.12 -19.93
N GLY A 90 -19.18 -23.76 -20.49
CA GLY A 90 -20.50 -24.25 -20.05
C GLY A 90 -20.95 -23.84 -18.64
N HIS A 91 -20.33 -22.81 -18.06
CA HIS A 91 -20.62 -22.33 -16.71
C HIS A 91 -21.56 -21.11 -16.73
N ASN A 92 -22.58 -21.10 -15.86
CA ASN A 92 -23.56 -20.03 -15.78
C ASN A 92 -23.06 -18.83 -14.96
N LEU A 93 -22.53 -17.81 -15.63
CA LEU A 93 -21.93 -16.62 -14.97
C LEU A 93 -22.93 -15.72 -14.23
N THR A 94 -24.22 -15.73 -14.60
CA THR A 94 -25.22 -14.74 -14.14
C THR A 94 -26.37 -15.34 -13.33
N GLY A 95 -26.25 -16.60 -12.89
CA GLY A 95 -27.29 -17.30 -12.14
C GLY A 95 -26.74 -18.10 -10.96
N ASN A 96 -27.15 -19.36 -10.86
CA ASN A 96 -26.75 -20.27 -9.79
C ASN A 96 -25.27 -20.70 -9.81
N LYS A 97 -24.46 -20.19 -10.76
CA LYS A 97 -23.05 -20.53 -10.95
C LYS A 97 -22.80 -22.02 -11.11
N ARG A 98 -23.75 -22.73 -11.71
CA ARG A 98 -23.61 -24.17 -12.01
C ARG A 98 -23.25 -24.41 -13.47
N GLN A 99 -22.78 -25.62 -13.73
CA GLN A 99 -22.58 -26.10 -15.09
C GLN A 99 -23.93 -26.29 -15.80
N ILE A 100 -24.07 -25.77 -17.02
CA ILE A 100 -25.31 -25.80 -17.83
C ILE A 100 -25.16 -26.51 -19.18
N LYS A 101 -23.95 -26.92 -19.53
CA LYS A 101 -23.66 -27.73 -20.73
C LYS A 101 -22.30 -28.42 -20.62
N ASP A 102 -22.12 -29.45 -21.43
CA ASP A 102 -20.86 -30.18 -21.55
C ASP A 102 -19.69 -29.26 -21.95
N GLN A 103 -18.55 -29.47 -21.30
CA GLN A 103 -17.27 -28.86 -21.66
C GLN A 103 -16.65 -29.58 -22.86
N LEU A 104 -15.84 -28.84 -23.61
CA LEU A 104 -15.07 -29.34 -24.75
C LEU A 104 -13.58 -29.14 -24.51
N LEU A 105 -12.76 -30.00 -25.10
CA LEU A 105 -11.29 -29.91 -25.03
C LEU A 105 -10.76 -28.86 -26.03
N LEU A 106 -11.09 -27.60 -25.79
CA LEU A 106 -10.71 -26.45 -26.61
C LEU A 106 -10.26 -25.29 -25.72
N ARG A 107 -9.58 -24.28 -26.31
CA ARG A 107 -9.13 -23.06 -25.60
C ARG A 107 -8.27 -23.40 -24.37
N GLY A 108 -8.57 -22.86 -23.19
CA GLY A 108 -7.81 -23.12 -21.97
C GLY A 108 -7.78 -24.58 -21.53
N ASN A 109 -8.79 -25.38 -21.89
CA ASN A 109 -8.80 -26.82 -21.59
C ASN A 109 -7.70 -27.53 -22.41
N LEU A 110 -7.67 -27.27 -23.71
CA LEU A 110 -6.59 -27.76 -24.57
C LEU A 110 -5.22 -27.22 -24.14
N ALA A 111 -5.17 -25.97 -23.68
CA ALA A 111 -3.93 -25.36 -23.20
C ALA A 111 -3.36 -26.04 -21.94
N LEU A 112 -4.22 -26.42 -20.99
CA LEU A 112 -3.82 -27.19 -19.80
C LEU A 112 -3.44 -28.63 -20.14
N LYS A 113 -4.15 -29.27 -21.09
CA LYS A 113 -3.72 -30.57 -21.64
C LYS A 113 -2.30 -30.50 -22.19
N ASN A 114 -2.02 -29.50 -23.04
CA ASN A 114 -0.70 -29.38 -23.64
C ASN A 114 0.38 -29.08 -22.58
N CYS A 115 0.05 -28.33 -21.51
CA CYS A 115 0.97 -28.19 -20.36
C CYS A 115 1.29 -29.53 -19.69
N CYS A 116 0.32 -30.44 -19.58
CA CYS A 116 0.51 -31.78 -19.06
C CYS A 116 1.47 -32.60 -19.94
N GLU A 117 1.27 -32.56 -21.26
CA GLU A 117 2.08 -33.33 -22.22
C GLU A 117 3.51 -32.80 -22.35
N HIS A 118 3.70 -31.49 -22.20
CA HIS A 118 4.99 -30.82 -22.36
C HIS A 118 5.70 -30.51 -21.03
N HIS A 119 5.16 -30.94 -19.89
CA HIS A 119 5.66 -30.65 -18.54
C HIS A 119 5.90 -29.14 -18.30
N VAL A 120 4.97 -28.31 -18.77
CA VAL A 120 5.06 -26.86 -18.65
C VAL A 120 4.36 -26.40 -17.38
N PRO A 121 5.06 -25.73 -16.45
CA PRO A 121 4.44 -25.28 -15.22
C PRO A 121 3.51 -24.08 -15.44
N VAL A 122 2.49 -24.00 -14.58
CA VAL A 122 1.44 -22.98 -14.62
C VAL A 122 1.44 -22.23 -13.29
N ARG A 123 1.38 -20.89 -13.35
CA ARG A 123 1.20 -20.06 -12.14
C ARG A 123 -0.19 -20.25 -11.58
N VAL A 124 -0.30 -20.54 -10.29
CA VAL A 124 -1.59 -20.69 -9.60
C VAL A 124 -1.83 -19.51 -8.68
N THR A 125 -3.00 -18.90 -8.80
CA THR A 125 -3.44 -17.82 -7.92
C THR A 125 -4.75 -18.18 -7.24
N ARG A 126 -4.81 -18.08 -5.91
CA ARG A 126 -6.02 -18.35 -5.14
C ARG A 126 -6.72 -17.06 -4.73
N GLY A 127 -8.02 -17.01 -4.94
CA GLY A 127 -8.90 -15.93 -4.50
C GLY A 127 -9.51 -16.27 -3.14
N HIS A 128 -9.37 -15.36 -2.19
CA HIS A 128 -9.87 -15.50 -0.82
C HIS A 128 -10.79 -14.33 -0.47
N ASP A 129 -11.91 -14.62 0.17
CA ASP A 129 -12.72 -13.58 0.80
C ASP A 129 -11.92 -12.96 1.95
N CYS A 130 -11.87 -11.64 1.98
CA CYS A 130 -11.11 -10.89 2.96
C CYS A 130 -11.94 -9.71 3.42
N ILE A 131 -12.59 -9.84 4.59
CA ILE A 131 -13.51 -8.84 5.13
C ILE A 131 -12.81 -7.49 5.37
N SER A 132 -11.51 -7.53 5.73
CA SER A 132 -10.70 -6.33 5.95
C SER A 132 -10.18 -5.70 4.65
N SER A 133 -10.17 -6.42 3.52
CA SER A 133 -9.79 -5.85 2.22
C SER A 133 -10.88 -4.90 1.70
N TYR A 134 -10.46 -3.79 1.10
CA TYR A 134 -11.36 -2.83 0.47
C TYR A 134 -12.19 -3.40 -0.70
N THR A 135 -11.70 -4.44 -1.37
CA THR A 135 -12.42 -5.14 -2.44
C THR A 135 -13.19 -6.36 -1.93
N LYS A 136 -13.17 -6.62 -0.61
CA LYS A 136 -13.70 -7.83 0.04
C LYS A 136 -13.07 -9.15 -0.42
N ARG A 137 -12.09 -9.10 -1.33
CA ARG A 137 -11.41 -10.25 -1.90
C ARG A 137 -9.93 -9.96 -2.10
N VAL A 138 -9.09 -10.97 -2.00
CA VAL A 138 -7.65 -10.89 -2.28
C VAL A 138 -7.25 -12.11 -3.11
N TYR A 139 -6.25 -11.95 -3.96
CA TYR A 139 -5.74 -12.97 -4.86
C TYR A 139 -4.26 -13.20 -4.57
N THR A 140 -3.91 -14.35 -4.00
CA THR A 140 -2.54 -14.67 -3.62
C THR A 140 -1.89 -15.53 -4.71
N TYR A 141 -0.71 -15.13 -5.17
CA TYR A 141 0.11 -15.96 -6.05
C TYR A 141 0.79 -17.06 -5.23
N ASP A 142 0.41 -18.32 -5.47
CA ASP A 142 0.80 -19.45 -4.63
C ASP A 142 1.94 -20.29 -5.24
N GLY A 143 2.50 -19.80 -6.35
CA GLY A 143 3.63 -20.42 -7.03
C GLY A 143 3.24 -21.22 -8.26
N LEU A 144 4.22 -21.99 -8.72
CA LEU A 144 4.19 -22.81 -9.91
C LEU A 144 3.72 -24.23 -9.59
N TYR A 145 2.82 -24.73 -10.44
CA TYR A 145 2.29 -26.08 -10.37
C TYR A 145 2.47 -26.78 -11.71
N GLU A 146 2.76 -28.07 -11.66
CA GLU A 146 2.74 -28.96 -12.82
C GLU A 146 1.34 -29.55 -13.01
N VAL A 147 0.86 -29.64 -14.25
CA VAL A 147 -0.34 -30.41 -14.59
C VAL A 147 0.06 -31.88 -14.72
N VAL A 148 -0.24 -32.68 -13.70
CA VAL A 148 0.20 -34.09 -13.61
C VAL A 148 -0.64 -35.00 -14.50
N LYS A 149 -1.96 -34.77 -14.53
CA LYS A 149 -2.89 -35.52 -15.37
C LYS A 149 -4.18 -34.76 -15.60
N TYR A 150 -4.93 -35.17 -16.62
CA TYR A 150 -6.25 -34.63 -16.92
C TYR A 150 -7.20 -35.75 -17.34
N TRP A 151 -8.51 -35.55 -17.12
CA TRP A 151 -9.54 -36.50 -17.55
C TRP A 151 -10.88 -35.78 -17.74
N ALA A 152 -11.79 -36.39 -18.49
CA ALA A 152 -13.18 -35.97 -18.58
C ALA A 152 -14.05 -36.83 -17.66
N GLN A 153 -15.00 -36.23 -16.95
CA GLN A 153 -15.98 -36.94 -16.16
C GLN A 153 -17.32 -36.19 -16.16
N LYS A 154 -18.38 -36.83 -15.67
CA LYS A 154 -19.61 -36.10 -15.33
C LYS A 154 -19.36 -35.30 -14.04
N GLY A 155 -19.57 -33.99 -14.10
CA GLY A 155 -19.52 -33.08 -12.97
C GLY A 155 -20.78 -33.19 -12.11
N VAL A 156 -20.84 -32.42 -11.02
CA VAL A 156 -21.94 -32.50 -10.04
C VAL A 156 -23.30 -32.20 -10.68
N SER A 157 -23.35 -31.28 -11.65
CA SER A 157 -24.56 -30.92 -12.39
C SER A 157 -24.89 -31.86 -13.58
N GLY A 158 -24.23 -33.01 -13.70
CA GLY A 158 -24.54 -34.03 -14.72
C GLY A 158 -23.96 -33.77 -16.12
N PHE A 159 -23.29 -32.65 -16.33
CA PHE A 159 -22.60 -32.32 -17.58
C PHE A 159 -21.15 -32.80 -17.57
N THR A 160 -20.60 -33.06 -18.75
CA THR A 160 -19.18 -33.40 -18.91
C THR A 160 -18.31 -32.21 -18.51
N VAL A 161 -17.37 -32.42 -17.59
CA VAL A 161 -16.36 -31.45 -17.17
C VAL A 161 -14.96 -32.05 -17.35
N TYR A 162 -14.00 -31.23 -17.74
CA TYR A 162 -12.59 -31.63 -17.74
C TYR A 162 -11.97 -31.29 -16.40
N LYS A 163 -11.25 -32.22 -15.78
CA LYS A 163 -10.50 -32.01 -14.55
C LYS A 163 -9.01 -32.13 -14.80
N TYR A 164 -8.24 -31.29 -14.14
CA TYR A 164 -6.79 -31.22 -14.23
C TYR A 164 -6.21 -31.35 -12.82
N GLN A 165 -5.45 -32.40 -12.57
CA GLN A 165 -4.71 -32.54 -11.31
C GLN A 165 -3.40 -31.78 -11.42
N LEU A 166 -3.24 -30.80 -10.53
CA LEU A 166 -2.08 -29.94 -10.41
C LEU A 166 -1.30 -30.35 -9.16
N LYS A 167 0.02 -30.43 -9.26
CA LYS A 167 0.92 -30.63 -8.13
C LYS A 167 1.90 -29.48 -8.04
N ARG A 168 2.05 -28.89 -6.86
CA ARG A 168 2.98 -27.78 -6.63
C ARG A 168 4.42 -28.24 -6.86
N LEU A 169 5.22 -27.42 -7.52
CA LEU A 169 6.66 -27.70 -7.69
C LEU A 169 7.40 -27.52 -6.36
N GLU A 170 8.38 -28.38 -6.12
CA GLU A 170 9.27 -28.31 -4.96
C GLU A 170 10.26 -27.14 -5.07
N GLY A 171 10.88 -26.75 -3.95
CA GLY A 171 11.89 -25.68 -3.89
C GLY A 171 11.36 -24.25 -3.89
N GLN A 172 10.04 -24.08 -3.80
CA GLN A 172 9.39 -22.77 -3.65
C GLN A 172 9.13 -22.45 -2.17
N PRO A 173 8.99 -21.16 -1.79
CA PRO A 173 8.55 -20.80 -0.44
C PRO A 173 7.28 -21.56 -0.03
N GLU A 174 7.13 -21.87 1.26
CA GLU A 174 5.93 -22.54 1.76
C GLU A 174 4.67 -21.77 1.36
N LEU A 175 3.60 -22.50 1.09
CA LEU A 175 2.31 -21.89 0.80
C LEU A 175 1.86 -21.09 2.02
N THR A 176 1.35 -19.88 1.76
CA THR A 176 0.74 -19.06 2.82
C THR A 176 -0.76 -19.38 3.00
N THR A 177 -1.26 -20.43 2.34
CA THR A 177 -2.68 -20.63 2.00
C THR A 177 -3.06 -22.12 1.98
N ASP A 178 -3.00 -22.78 3.14
CA ASP A 178 -3.09 -24.27 3.24
C ASP A 178 -4.38 -24.84 3.87
N GLN A 179 -5.41 -24.02 4.08
CA GLN A 179 -6.30 -24.04 5.27
C GLN A 179 -5.74 -23.15 6.37
N VAL A 180 -6.67 -22.44 7.01
CA VAL A 180 -6.40 -21.27 7.84
C VAL A 180 -5.48 -21.61 9.01
N ASN A 181 -4.23 -21.17 8.90
CA ASN A 181 -3.53 -20.53 9.99
C ASN A 181 -3.36 -19.04 9.66
N PHE A 182 -4.47 -18.29 9.79
CA PHE A 182 -4.38 -16.85 10.05
C PHE A 182 -3.97 -16.67 11.51
N VAL A 183 -2.72 -16.99 11.85
CA VAL A 183 -2.14 -16.61 13.15
C VAL A 183 -1.55 -15.19 13.07
N CYS A 184 -1.53 -14.56 11.91
CA CYS A 184 -1.03 -13.21 11.73
C CYS A 184 -2.03 -12.37 10.95
N GLY A 185 -3.01 -11.78 11.65
CA GLY A 185 -3.87 -10.73 11.08
C GLY A 185 -5.31 -10.69 11.57
N ARG A 186 -5.76 -11.64 12.42
CA ARG A 186 -7.01 -11.39 13.16
C ARG A 186 -6.73 -10.32 14.20
N ILE A 187 -7.52 -9.25 14.18
CA ILE A 187 -7.54 -8.24 15.24
C ILE A 187 -7.79 -8.98 16.57
N PRO A 188 -6.86 -8.92 17.54
CA PRO A 188 -7.04 -9.48 18.87
C PRO A 188 -8.36 -9.01 19.47
N LYS A 189 -9.19 -9.96 19.92
CA LYS A 189 -10.51 -9.67 20.51
C LYS A 189 -10.38 -9.17 21.95
N SER A 190 -9.29 -9.53 22.64
CA SER A 190 -8.97 -9.10 24.00
C SER A 190 -7.49 -8.75 24.11
N THR A 191 -7.12 -8.00 25.15
CA THR A 191 -5.72 -7.69 25.46
C THR A 191 -4.92 -8.93 25.84
N SER A 192 -5.56 -9.94 26.42
CA SER A 192 -4.95 -11.24 26.75
C SER A 192 -4.50 -12.05 25.53
N GLU A 193 -5.02 -11.78 24.33
CA GLU A 193 -4.58 -12.42 23.08
C GLU A 193 -3.27 -11.79 22.53
N ILE A 194 -2.83 -10.64 23.07
CA ILE A 194 -1.69 -9.88 22.56
C ILE A 194 -0.41 -10.28 23.32
N GLU A 195 0.34 -11.25 22.79
CA GLU A 195 1.61 -11.62 23.43
C GLU A 195 2.65 -10.49 23.29
N GLY A 196 3.43 -10.29 24.36
CA GLY A 196 4.43 -9.22 24.46
C GLY A 196 3.83 -7.83 24.66
N LEU A 197 2.56 -7.70 25.05
CA LEU A 197 1.93 -6.41 25.32
C LEU A 197 2.65 -5.67 26.47
N VAL A 198 3.10 -4.44 26.19
CA VAL A 198 3.76 -3.55 27.17
C VAL A 198 2.96 -2.29 27.44
N CYS A 199 2.03 -1.93 26.56
CA CYS A 199 1.09 -0.82 26.76
C CYS A 199 -0.22 -1.11 26.02
N GLU A 200 -1.36 -1.00 26.69
CA GLU A 200 -2.67 -1.26 26.06
C GLU A 200 -3.06 -0.20 25.02
N ASP A 201 -2.69 1.05 25.27
CA ASP A 201 -2.96 2.18 24.38
C ASP A 201 -1.98 3.33 24.62
N ILE A 202 -1.02 3.52 23.71
CA ILE A 202 -0.07 4.63 23.79
C ILE A 202 -0.74 6.00 23.63
N SER A 203 -1.94 6.04 23.05
CA SER A 203 -2.71 7.28 22.88
C SER A 203 -3.48 7.69 24.14
N LYS A 204 -3.58 6.80 25.14
CA LYS A 204 -4.34 7.02 26.39
C LYS A 204 -5.79 7.45 26.12
N GLY A 205 -6.44 6.84 25.13
CA GLY A 205 -7.82 7.11 24.74
C GLY A 205 -8.02 8.36 23.88
N LEU A 206 -6.94 9.03 23.47
CA LEU A 206 -7.04 10.21 22.61
C LEU A 206 -7.42 9.82 21.18
N GLU A 207 -6.90 8.70 20.66
CA GLU A 207 -7.30 8.23 19.34
C GLU A 207 -8.64 7.48 19.35
N PHE A 208 -9.35 7.55 18.22
CA PHE A 208 -10.63 6.84 18.07
C PHE A 208 -10.47 5.32 18.17
N LYS A 209 -9.31 4.80 17.75
CA LYS A 209 -8.89 3.41 17.90
C LYS A 209 -7.65 3.39 18.77
N ARG A 210 -7.64 2.53 19.80
CA ARG A 210 -6.47 2.30 20.64
C ARG A 210 -5.26 1.84 19.82
N ILE A 211 -4.08 2.21 20.26
CA ILE A 211 -2.80 1.81 19.64
C ILE A 211 -1.98 1.05 20.69
N PRO A 212 -2.10 -0.28 20.77
CA PRO A 212 -1.28 -1.07 21.69
C PRO A 212 0.20 -1.02 21.29
N ALA A 213 1.07 -1.22 22.29
CA ALA A 213 2.50 -1.43 22.08
C ALA A 213 2.94 -2.82 22.53
N THR A 214 3.73 -3.51 21.70
CA THR A 214 4.28 -4.84 22.00
C THR A 214 5.80 -4.89 21.92
N ASN A 215 6.42 -5.66 22.80
CA ASN A 215 7.84 -5.93 22.79
C ASN A 215 8.08 -7.43 23.00
N ARG A 216 8.60 -8.08 21.97
CA ARG A 216 8.97 -9.50 21.95
C ARG A 216 10.47 -9.71 21.67
N VAL A 217 11.24 -8.63 21.76
CA VAL A 217 12.67 -8.61 21.39
C VAL A 217 13.53 -8.53 22.63
N ASP A 218 13.17 -7.68 23.58
CA ASP A 218 13.98 -7.42 24.77
C ASP A 218 13.56 -8.34 25.94
N ASP A 219 14.53 -8.84 26.73
CA ASP A 219 14.28 -9.74 27.88
C ASP A 219 13.53 -9.04 29.03
N SER A 220 13.66 -7.72 29.14
CA SER A 220 12.84 -6.87 30.01
C SER A 220 12.03 -5.91 29.14
N PRO A 221 10.81 -6.27 28.72
CA PRO A 221 10.07 -5.53 27.71
C PRO A 221 9.54 -4.22 28.30
N VAL A 222 10.19 -3.10 27.96
CA VAL A 222 9.76 -1.75 28.38
C VAL A 222 8.79 -1.18 27.36
N SER A 223 7.80 -0.41 27.82
CA SER A 223 6.89 0.35 26.96
C SER A 223 7.57 1.60 26.37
N PRO A 224 7.07 2.13 25.24
CA PRO A 224 7.50 3.44 24.77
C PRO A 224 7.26 4.49 25.87
N SER A 225 8.32 5.12 26.35
CA SER A 225 8.29 6.10 27.46
C SER A 225 9.04 7.38 27.08
N GLY A 226 9.00 8.40 27.96
CA GLY A 226 9.70 9.66 27.74
C GLY A 226 9.00 10.66 26.80
N PHE A 227 7.73 10.42 26.43
CA PHE A 227 6.96 11.35 25.61
C PHE A 227 5.50 11.49 26.07
N THR A 228 4.85 12.58 25.66
CA THR A 228 3.42 12.85 25.89
C THR A 228 2.65 12.76 24.57
N TYR A 229 1.62 11.90 24.54
CA TYR A 229 0.78 11.77 23.36
C TYR A 229 -0.13 12.99 23.17
N ILE A 230 -0.19 13.54 21.95
CA ILE A 230 -1.04 14.68 21.57
C ILE A 230 -1.66 14.47 20.18
N LYS A 231 -2.76 15.18 19.87
CA LYS A 231 -3.49 15.05 18.59
C LYS A 231 -3.44 16.28 17.68
N SER A 232 -2.98 17.40 18.23
CA SER A 232 -2.95 18.68 17.52
C SER A 232 -1.56 19.26 17.67
N LEU A 233 -1.09 19.95 16.64
CA LEU A 233 0.17 20.68 16.68
C LEU A 233 0.16 21.67 17.84
N MET A 234 1.22 21.68 18.62
CA MET A 234 1.52 22.75 19.57
C MET A 234 2.42 23.76 18.89
N ILE A 235 2.06 25.04 18.95
CA ILE A 235 2.81 26.11 18.28
C ILE A 235 3.66 26.81 19.34
N GLU A 236 4.98 26.89 19.13
CA GLU A 236 5.85 27.67 20.02
C GLU A 236 5.48 29.17 19.96
N PRO A 237 5.61 29.92 21.08
CA PRO A 237 5.19 31.32 21.14
C PRO A 237 5.86 32.25 20.12
N ASN A 238 7.06 31.91 19.66
CA ASN A 238 7.82 32.71 18.70
C ASN A 238 7.48 32.39 17.22
N VAL A 239 6.64 31.38 16.96
CA VAL A 239 6.15 31.04 15.63
C VAL A 239 4.91 31.87 15.32
N LYS A 240 4.97 32.70 14.27
CA LYS A 240 3.86 33.54 13.85
C LYS A 240 2.80 32.72 13.11
N ILE A 241 1.58 32.70 13.65
CA ILE A 241 0.44 32.04 13.00
C ILE A 241 0.01 32.85 11.76
N PRO A 242 -0.04 32.25 10.56
CA PRO A 242 -0.46 32.96 9.36
C PRO A 242 -1.92 33.38 9.39
N LYS A 243 -2.28 34.32 8.50
CA LYS A 243 -3.68 34.71 8.29
C LYS A 243 -4.50 33.49 7.83
N SER A 244 -5.67 33.31 8.45
CA SER A 244 -6.58 32.24 8.11
C SER A 244 -7.07 32.31 6.67
N SER A 245 -7.22 31.15 6.04
CA SER A 245 -7.82 30.97 4.73
C SER A 245 -9.30 31.38 4.73
N THR A 246 -9.76 31.99 3.63
CA THR A 246 -11.16 32.43 3.44
C THR A 246 -12.14 31.24 3.43
N GLY A 247 -11.74 30.10 2.88
CA GLY A 247 -12.60 28.92 2.73
C GLY A 247 -13.61 29.01 1.58
N CYS A 248 -14.41 27.96 1.41
CA CYS A 248 -15.50 27.90 0.43
C CYS A 248 -16.87 28.08 1.10
N ASN A 249 -17.87 28.51 0.33
CA ASN A 249 -19.26 28.67 0.78
C ASN A 249 -20.16 27.45 0.52
N CYS A 250 -19.59 26.30 0.15
CA CYS A 250 -20.36 25.06 -0.05
C CYS A 250 -21.08 24.66 1.25
N GLN A 251 -22.26 24.05 1.16
CA GLN A 251 -23.00 23.53 2.31
C GLN A 251 -22.91 22.00 2.36
N GLY A 252 -22.80 21.43 3.57
CA GLY A 252 -22.69 19.97 3.73
C GLY A 252 -21.34 19.44 3.25
N SER A 253 -21.28 18.93 2.02
CA SER A 253 -20.06 18.37 1.40
C SER A 253 -19.73 19.07 0.08
N CYS A 254 -18.44 19.29 -0.18
CA CYS A 254 -17.99 19.86 -1.44
C CYS A 254 -17.97 18.79 -2.53
N THR A 255 -18.86 18.90 -3.51
CA THR A 255 -19.01 17.94 -4.63
C THR A 255 -18.91 18.59 -6.01
N ASP A 256 -19.34 19.84 -6.15
CA ASP A 256 -19.24 20.61 -7.39
C ASP A 256 -17.92 21.40 -7.44
N SER A 257 -16.96 20.91 -8.25
CA SER A 257 -15.63 21.51 -8.36
C SER A 257 -15.65 22.90 -9.01
N LYS A 258 -16.66 23.22 -9.83
CA LYS A 258 -16.79 24.54 -10.46
C LYS A 258 -17.20 25.61 -9.45
N LYS A 259 -17.99 25.23 -8.44
CA LYS A 259 -18.45 26.13 -7.38
C LYS A 259 -17.47 26.23 -6.21
N CYS A 260 -16.84 25.13 -5.83
CA CYS A 260 -15.98 25.09 -4.64
C CYS A 260 -14.67 25.86 -4.83
N ALA A 261 -14.46 26.92 -4.05
CA ALA A 261 -13.20 27.67 -4.03
C ALA A 261 -11.99 26.78 -3.67
N CYS A 262 -12.15 25.80 -2.79
CA CYS A 262 -11.08 24.88 -2.42
C CYS A 262 -10.70 23.92 -3.56
N ALA A 263 -11.66 23.50 -4.39
CA ALA A 263 -11.35 22.73 -5.61
C ALA A 263 -10.56 23.57 -6.62
N LYS A 264 -10.88 24.87 -6.75
CA LYS A 264 -10.12 25.79 -7.60
C LYS A 264 -8.66 25.94 -7.16
N LEU A 265 -8.39 25.98 -5.84
CA LEU A 265 -7.03 25.98 -5.31
C LEU A 265 -6.24 24.71 -5.70
N ASN A 266 -6.94 23.59 -5.86
CA ASN A 266 -6.36 22.31 -6.33
C ASN A 266 -6.32 22.18 -7.87
N GLY A 267 -6.37 23.28 -8.62
CA GLY A 267 -6.34 23.25 -10.09
C GLY A 267 -7.68 22.87 -10.74
N GLY A 268 -8.80 23.10 -10.03
CA GLY A 268 -10.16 22.93 -10.57
C GLY A 268 -10.81 21.56 -10.34
N ASN A 269 -10.11 20.63 -9.67
CA ASN A 269 -10.62 19.31 -9.31
C ASN A 269 -10.35 19.00 -7.83
N PHE A 270 -11.13 18.09 -7.23
CA PHE A 270 -10.84 17.62 -5.87
C PHE A 270 -9.65 16.65 -5.87
N PRO A 271 -8.72 16.78 -4.91
CA PRO A 271 -7.54 15.91 -4.81
C PRO A 271 -7.87 14.52 -4.23
N TYR A 272 -9.05 14.38 -3.61
CA TYR A 272 -9.53 13.16 -3.00
C TYR A 272 -10.76 12.61 -3.73
N VAL A 273 -10.84 11.28 -3.80
CA VAL A 273 -12.04 10.55 -4.26
C VAL A 273 -12.84 10.04 -3.05
N ASP A 274 -14.16 10.09 -3.14
CA ASP A 274 -15.08 9.58 -2.10
C ASP A 274 -15.20 8.05 -2.16
N LEU A 275 -14.11 7.38 -1.77
CA LEU A 275 -14.02 5.93 -1.73
C LEU A 275 -13.25 5.53 -0.47
N ASN A 276 -13.80 4.58 0.30
CA ASN A 276 -13.21 4.11 1.56
C ASN A 276 -12.87 5.28 2.53
N ASP A 277 -13.86 6.14 2.79
CA ASP A 277 -13.77 7.34 3.64
C ASP A 277 -12.83 8.45 3.13
N GLY A 278 -12.41 8.38 1.86
CA GLY A 278 -11.61 9.40 1.19
C GLY A 278 -10.19 8.91 0.92
N ARG A 279 -9.78 8.91 -0.35
CA ARG A 279 -8.44 8.50 -0.79
C ARG A 279 -7.83 9.58 -1.68
N LEU A 280 -6.55 9.88 -1.49
CA LEU A 280 -5.80 10.75 -2.38
C LEU A 280 -5.65 10.07 -3.74
N ILE A 281 -5.95 10.81 -4.80
CA ILE A 281 -5.93 10.27 -6.18
C ILE A 281 -4.48 10.07 -6.65
N GLU A 282 -3.64 11.06 -6.38
CA GLU A 282 -2.23 11.12 -6.74
C GLU A 282 -1.52 12.10 -5.79
N SER A 283 -0.20 11.91 -5.61
CA SER A 283 0.63 12.88 -4.90
C SER A 283 0.62 14.24 -5.62
N ARG A 284 0.65 15.32 -4.85
CA ARG A 284 0.70 16.69 -5.36
C ARG A 284 1.76 17.48 -4.61
N ASP A 285 2.16 18.59 -5.21
CA ASP A 285 2.98 19.60 -4.56
C ASP A 285 2.42 20.03 -3.21
N VAL A 286 1.15 20.38 -3.22
CA VAL A 286 0.37 20.69 -2.03
C VAL A 286 -1.09 20.34 -2.28
N VAL A 287 -1.75 19.85 -1.23
CA VAL A 287 -3.19 19.59 -1.24
C VAL A 287 -3.90 20.68 -0.45
N PHE A 288 -4.91 21.32 -1.04
CA PHE A 288 -5.74 22.30 -0.36
C PHE A 288 -7.04 21.69 0.15
N GLU A 289 -7.09 21.39 1.43
CA GLU A 289 -8.30 20.92 2.10
C GLU A 289 -9.24 22.08 2.48
N CYS A 290 -10.51 21.75 2.70
CA CYS A 290 -11.44 22.65 3.34
C CYS A 290 -11.00 22.92 4.79
N GLY A 291 -11.00 24.19 5.18
CA GLY A 291 -10.55 24.68 6.49
C GLY A 291 -11.69 25.13 7.42
N PRO A 292 -11.35 25.80 8.53
CA PRO A 292 -12.32 26.25 9.55
C PRO A 292 -13.41 27.19 9.03
N HIS A 293 -13.10 28.04 8.04
CA HIS A 293 -14.05 29.00 7.47
C HIS A 293 -14.85 28.47 6.27
N CYS A 294 -14.73 27.17 5.94
CA CYS A 294 -15.56 26.58 4.90
C CYS A 294 -16.96 26.24 5.44
N GLY A 295 -18.00 26.50 4.65
CA GLY A 295 -19.39 26.14 5.00
C GLY A 295 -19.69 24.62 5.01
N CYS A 296 -18.74 23.80 4.56
CA CYS A 296 -18.87 22.35 4.52
C CYS A 296 -18.47 21.71 5.85
N GLY A 297 -19.20 20.67 6.25
CA GLY A 297 -19.03 19.96 7.51
C GLY A 297 -17.86 18.97 7.52
N PRO A 298 -17.65 18.27 8.66
CA PRO A 298 -16.54 17.34 8.86
C PRO A 298 -16.59 16.09 7.98
N ALA A 299 -17.77 15.73 7.45
CA ALA A 299 -17.93 14.61 6.52
C ALA A 299 -17.40 14.92 5.11
N CYS A 300 -17.10 16.18 4.79
CA CYS A 300 -16.61 16.59 3.48
C CYS A 300 -15.36 15.78 3.06
N VAL A 301 -15.39 15.24 1.84
CA VAL A 301 -14.28 14.45 1.27
C VAL A 301 -13.01 15.29 1.14
N ASN A 302 -13.15 16.60 0.90
CA ASN A 302 -12.02 17.54 0.91
C ASN A 302 -11.53 17.92 2.32
N ARG A 303 -11.80 17.08 3.34
CA ARG A 303 -11.23 17.10 4.70
C ARG A 303 -10.66 15.73 5.07
N THR A 304 -10.23 14.95 4.07
CA THR A 304 -9.86 13.53 4.20
C THR A 304 -8.82 13.26 5.29
N SER A 305 -7.78 14.09 5.40
CA SER A 305 -6.73 13.95 6.42
C SER A 305 -7.11 14.50 7.81
N GLN A 306 -8.20 15.26 7.93
CA GLN A 306 -8.72 15.78 9.21
C GLN A 306 -9.62 14.76 9.93
N LYS A 307 -10.00 13.67 9.24
CA LYS A 307 -10.85 12.63 9.81
C LYS A 307 -10.10 11.82 10.86
N ARG A 308 -10.86 11.16 11.73
CA ARG A 308 -10.33 10.24 12.76
C ARG A 308 -9.45 9.13 12.16
N LEU A 309 -8.53 8.60 12.98
CA LEU A 309 -7.75 7.40 12.66
C LEU A 309 -8.68 6.25 12.23
N ARG A 310 -8.36 5.65 11.09
CA ARG A 310 -9.21 4.65 10.42
C ARG A 310 -8.80 3.22 10.72
N PHE A 311 -7.52 2.99 10.97
CA PHE A 311 -6.91 1.67 11.05
C PHE A 311 -6.55 1.29 12.48
N HIS A 312 -6.66 0.01 12.81
CA HIS A 312 -6.08 -0.58 14.02
C HIS A 312 -4.58 -0.71 13.81
N LEU A 313 -3.82 0.07 14.56
CA LEU A 313 -2.37 0.11 14.48
C LEU A 313 -1.75 -0.51 15.73
N GLU A 314 -0.52 -0.97 15.59
CA GLU A 314 0.30 -1.50 16.68
C GLU A 314 1.69 -0.88 16.60
N VAL A 315 2.19 -0.38 17.73
CA VAL A 315 3.60 -0.05 17.89
C VAL A 315 4.33 -1.31 18.35
N PHE A 316 5.38 -1.74 17.66
CA PHE A 316 6.09 -2.96 18.03
C PHE A 316 7.60 -2.72 18.09
N ARG A 317 8.28 -3.45 18.98
CA ARG A 317 9.74 -3.43 19.06
C ARG A 317 10.34 -4.21 17.89
N SER A 318 11.17 -3.55 17.09
CA SER A 318 11.94 -4.17 16.02
C SER A 318 13.32 -4.60 16.51
N ALA A 319 13.97 -5.52 15.78
CA ALA A 319 15.27 -6.06 16.17
C ALA A 319 16.42 -5.03 16.20
N LYS A 320 16.40 -4.02 15.30
CA LYS A 320 17.53 -3.09 15.09
C LYS A 320 17.16 -1.63 14.88
N LYS A 321 15.88 -1.29 14.77
CA LYS A 321 15.40 0.08 14.47
C LYS A 321 14.68 0.73 15.67
N GLY A 322 14.71 0.09 16.84
CA GLY A 322 13.91 0.50 17.97
C GLY A 322 12.42 0.22 17.74
N TRP A 323 11.57 1.19 18.04
CA TRP A 323 10.12 1.08 17.86
C TRP A 323 9.71 1.22 16.39
N ALA A 324 8.65 0.53 15.99
CA ALA A 324 8.11 0.52 14.64
C ALA A 324 6.59 0.53 14.69
N VAL A 325 5.92 0.83 13.57
CA VAL A 325 4.45 0.79 13.45
C VAL A 325 4.05 -0.21 12.39
N ARG A 326 3.00 -1.00 12.66
CA ARG A 326 2.31 -1.84 11.67
C ARG A 326 0.80 -1.72 11.81
N SER A 327 0.06 -2.15 10.79
CA SER A 327 -1.40 -2.16 10.80
C SER A 327 -1.94 -3.57 10.98
N TRP A 328 -2.99 -3.77 11.77
CA TRP A 328 -3.76 -5.02 11.77
C TRP A 328 -4.84 -5.03 10.68
N ASP A 329 -5.25 -3.84 10.26
CA ASP A 329 -6.15 -3.66 9.13
C ASP A 329 -5.35 -3.64 7.83
N TYR A 330 -6.04 -3.92 6.74
CA TYR A 330 -5.55 -3.60 5.42
C TYR A 330 -5.63 -2.09 5.15
N ILE A 331 -4.61 -1.50 4.53
CA ILE A 331 -4.58 -0.08 4.17
C ILE A 331 -4.59 0.10 2.64
N PRO A 332 -5.65 0.65 2.04
CA PRO A 332 -5.69 0.93 0.61
C PRO A 332 -4.72 2.04 0.19
N ALA A 333 -4.14 1.92 -1.02
CA ALA A 333 -3.31 2.99 -1.60
C ALA A 333 -4.07 4.32 -1.65
N GLY A 334 -3.43 5.42 -1.27
CA GLY A 334 -4.02 6.75 -1.16
C GLY A 334 -4.82 7.00 0.12
N SER A 335 -4.95 6.04 1.04
CA SER A 335 -5.57 6.30 2.35
C SER A 335 -4.63 7.13 3.24
N PRO A 336 -5.14 8.15 3.96
CA PRO A 336 -4.34 8.85 4.97
C PRO A 336 -4.09 7.93 6.16
N VAL A 337 -2.85 7.88 6.62
CA VAL A 337 -2.44 7.12 7.82
C VAL A 337 -2.46 8.04 9.03
N CYS A 338 -1.71 9.14 8.99
CA CYS A 338 -1.68 10.15 10.04
C CYS A 338 -1.07 11.47 9.58
N GLU A 339 -1.32 12.53 10.34
CA GLU A 339 -0.50 13.75 10.32
C GLU A 339 0.71 13.55 11.23
N TYR A 340 1.87 14.10 10.88
CA TYR A 340 3.03 14.12 11.76
C TYR A 340 2.83 15.22 12.81
N ILE A 341 2.48 14.84 14.03
CA ILE A 341 2.14 15.79 15.10
C ILE A 341 3.28 15.89 16.11
N GLY A 342 3.64 17.13 16.44
CA GLY A 342 4.59 17.47 17.49
C GLY A 342 4.48 18.94 17.89
N VAL A 343 5.57 19.51 18.36
CA VAL A 343 5.73 20.94 18.62
C VAL A 343 6.31 21.61 17.39
N LEU A 344 5.58 22.56 16.81
CA LEU A 344 6.03 23.38 15.69
C LEU A 344 7.01 24.44 16.22
N ARG A 345 8.26 24.37 15.73
CA ARG A 345 9.38 25.24 16.10
C ARG A 345 9.98 25.89 14.85
N ARG A 346 10.75 26.96 15.02
CA ARG A 346 11.68 27.40 13.98
C ARG A 346 12.90 26.49 14.01
N THR A 347 13.41 26.09 12.85
CA THR A 347 14.54 25.17 12.75
C THR A 347 15.79 25.74 13.44
N ALA A 348 15.98 27.07 13.37
CA ALA A 348 17.08 27.77 14.03
C ALA A 348 17.05 27.71 15.57
N ASP A 349 15.91 27.38 16.18
CA ASP A 349 15.75 27.31 17.64
C ASP A 349 15.91 25.88 18.18
N VAL A 350 16.20 24.91 17.31
CA VAL A 350 16.37 23.51 17.70
C VAL A 350 17.85 23.20 17.87
N ASP A 351 18.23 22.74 19.06
CA ASP A 351 19.60 22.32 19.35
C ASP A 351 19.95 21.08 18.51
N THR A 352 20.76 21.28 17.47
CA THR A 352 21.37 20.22 16.64
C THR A 352 22.32 19.31 17.43
N ILE A 353 22.65 19.70 18.67
CA ILE A 353 23.51 18.96 19.60
C ILE A 353 22.72 17.90 20.38
N SER A 354 21.39 18.04 20.48
CA SER A 354 20.56 17.02 21.13
C SER A 354 20.42 15.79 20.22
N ASP A 355 20.61 14.58 20.76
CA ASP A 355 20.32 13.31 20.07
C ASP A 355 18.79 13.10 19.93
N ASN A 356 18.09 14.09 19.36
CA ASN A 356 16.65 14.06 19.11
C ASN A 356 16.36 13.60 17.68
N ASP A 357 16.13 12.30 17.51
CA ASP A 357 15.85 11.67 16.21
C ASP A 357 14.39 11.88 15.72
N TYR A 358 13.60 12.76 16.35
CA TYR A 358 12.16 12.90 16.11
C TYR A 358 11.73 14.24 15.50
N ILE A 359 12.66 14.95 14.85
CA ILE A 359 12.41 16.22 14.17
C ILE A 359 12.04 15.97 12.71
N PHE A 360 10.97 16.62 12.24
CA PHE A 360 10.57 16.61 10.84
C PHE A 360 10.63 18.03 10.28
N GLU A 361 11.53 18.30 9.34
CA GLU A 361 11.63 19.60 8.67
C GLU A 361 10.49 19.79 7.66
N ILE A 362 9.82 20.95 7.70
CA ILE A 362 8.70 21.24 6.79
C ILE A 362 9.27 21.78 5.47
N ASP A 363 9.70 20.87 4.60
CA ASP A 363 10.14 21.20 3.25
C ASP A 363 9.22 20.58 2.19
N CYS A 364 8.19 21.33 1.81
CA CYS A 364 7.34 20.92 0.72
C CYS A 364 8.10 20.89 -0.62
N GLN A 365 9.15 21.70 -0.81
CA GLN A 365 9.93 21.72 -2.06
C GLN A 365 10.81 20.49 -2.24
N GLN A 366 11.47 20.02 -1.18
CA GLN A 366 12.18 18.73 -1.24
C GLN A 366 11.22 17.55 -1.38
N THR A 367 10.06 17.60 -0.72
CA THR A 367 8.99 16.62 -0.92
C THR A 367 8.52 16.61 -2.39
N MET A 368 8.49 17.78 -3.05
CA MET A 368 8.14 17.96 -4.47
C MET A 368 9.19 17.45 -5.46
N GLN A 369 10.49 17.55 -5.14
CA GLN A 369 11.59 17.19 -6.05
C GLN A 369 11.90 15.68 -6.07
N GLY A 370 11.17 14.86 -5.30
CA GLY A 370 11.13 13.41 -5.47
C GLY A 370 12.27 12.63 -4.81
N LEU A 371 12.72 13.08 -3.62
CA LEU A 371 13.63 12.29 -2.78
C LEU A 371 13.00 10.97 -2.27
N ASP A 372 11.69 10.76 -2.45
CA ASP A 372 10.98 9.48 -2.21
C ASP A 372 11.35 8.34 -3.20
N GLY A 373 12.46 8.43 -3.93
CA GLY A 373 12.95 7.36 -4.82
C GLY A 373 12.03 6.99 -6.01
N ARG A 374 10.89 7.66 -6.18
CA ARG A 374 9.89 7.42 -7.23
C ARG A 374 9.85 8.56 -8.27
N GLN A 375 11.00 9.13 -8.60
CA GLN A 375 11.21 10.23 -9.55
C GLN A 375 10.80 9.94 -11.04
N ARG A 376 9.93 8.96 -11.33
CA ARG A 376 9.54 8.58 -12.71
C ARG A 376 8.05 8.30 -12.94
N ARG A 377 7.13 9.12 -12.42
CA ARG A 377 5.73 9.13 -12.91
C ARG A 377 5.10 10.52 -13.11
N LEU A 378 5.89 11.60 -13.13
CA LEU A 378 5.39 12.90 -13.56
C LEU A 378 5.32 12.92 -15.08
N ARG A 379 4.11 12.79 -15.63
CA ARG A 379 3.78 13.41 -16.91
C ARG A 379 3.59 14.89 -16.66
N ASP A 380 4.10 15.71 -17.57
CA ASP A 380 4.01 17.17 -17.61
C ASP A 380 2.74 17.74 -16.96
N VAL A 381 2.85 18.25 -15.74
CA VAL A 381 1.86 19.16 -15.15
C VAL A 381 2.54 20.50 -14.98
N ALA A 382 2.03 21.49 -15.70
CA ALA A 382 2.53 22.85 -15.66
C ALA A 382 2.42 23.42 -14.23
N LEU A 383 3.55 23.88 -13.69
CA LEU A 383 3.56 24.73 -12.50
C LEU A 383 2.63 25.94 -12.74
N PRO A 384 1.78 26.32 -11.77
CA PRO A 384 1.18 27.64 -11.77
C PRO A 384 2.30 28.69 -11.75
N THR A 385 2.24 29.65 -12.67
CA THR A 385 3.21 30.72 -12.95
C THR A 385 3.35 31.76 -11.82
N ARG A 386 3.38 31.34 -10.54
CA ARG A 386 3.53 32.23 -9.38
C ARG A 386 4.64 31.82 -8.40
N VAL A 387 5.40 30.76 -8.69
CA VAL A 387 6.67 30.53 -7.99
C VAL A 387 7.78 31.07 -8.86
N SER A 388 7.96 32.39 -8.85
CA SER A 388 9.10 33.03 -9.47
C SER A 388 9.66 34.03 -8.47
N GLN A 389 10.94 33.80 -8.14
CA GLN A 389 11.83 34.59 -7.29
C GLN A 389 11.78 34.27 -5.79
N SER A 390 12.54 33.25 -5.39
CA SER A 390 13.42 33.37 -4.23
C SER A 390 14.84 33.11 -4.70
N SER A 391 15.74 34.00 -4.28
CA SER A 391 17.18 34.03 -4.55
C SER A 391 17.89 32.74 -4.13
N GLU A 392 19.05 32.50 -4.72
CA GLU A 392 20.00 31.41 -4.44
C GLU A 392 20.64 31.48 -3.03
N ASP A 393 19.88 31.88 -2.00
CA ASP A 393 20.30 31.80 -0.60
C ASP A 393 19.67 30.54 0.03
N GLU A 394 20.56 29.65 0.48
CA GLU A 394 20.38 28.34 1.11
C GLU A 394 18.94 27.87 1.43
N ASN A 395 18.50 26.79 0.78
CA ASN A 395 17.26 26.02 0.98
C ASN A 395 17.19 25.33 2.36
N VAL A 396 17.35 26.07 3.46
CA VAL A 396 17.14 25.51 4.80
C VAL A 396 15.68 25.75 5.21
N PRO A 397 14.93 24.69 5.56
CA PRO A 397 13.53 24.84 5.99
C PRO A 397 13.42 25.73 7.22
N GLU A 398 12.57 26.75 7.18
CA GLU A 398 12.43 27.72 8.28
C GLU A 398 11.79 27.11 9.54
N PHE A 399 10.93 26.11 9.36
CA PHE A 399 10.17 25.48 10.43
C PHE A 399 10.28 23.96 10.42
N CYS A 400 10.14 23.37 11.60
CA CYS A 400 10.14 21.93 11.80
C CYS A 400 9.09 21.52 12.85
N ILE A 401 8.73 20.23 12.84
CA ILE A 401 7.86 19.60 13.82
C ILE A 401 8.70 18.69 14.71
N ASP A 402 8.88 19.09 15.97
CA ASP A 402 9.62 18.33 16.97
C ASP A 402 8.68 17.41 17.75
N ALA A 403 8.78 16.09 17.50
CA ALA A 403 8.02 15.07 18.20
C ALA A 403 8.83 14.36 19.30
N GLY A 404 9.96 14.94 19.74
CA GLY A 404 10.85 14.35 20.74
C GLY A 404 10.15 14.10 22.07
N SER A 405 9.56 15.15 22.65
CA SER A 405 8.89 15.11 23.95
C SER A 405 7.37 15.04 23.89
N LYS A 406 6.75 15.55 22.82
CA LYS A 406 5.29 15.56 22.63
C LYS A 406 4.98 15.29 21.17
N GLY A 407 4.15 14.30 20.89
CA GLY A 407 3.75 13.98 19.52
C GLY A 407 2.69 12.89 19.47
N ASN A 408 2.24 12.53 18.26
CA ASN A 408 1.37 11.37 18.07
C ASN A 408 2.19 10.11 17.71
N PHE A 409 1.53 9.06 17.23
CA PHE A 409 2.20 7.82 16.84
C PHE A 409 3.12 7.94 15.61
N ALA A 410 3.02 9.03 14.81
CA ALA A 410 3.82 9.18 13.58
C ALA A 410 5.33 9.13 13.84
N ARG A 411 5.76 9.59 15.02
CA ARG A 411 7.16 9.55 15.48
C ARG A 411 7.77 8.14 15.55
N PHE A 412 6.94 7.09 15.56
CA PHE A 412 7.38 5.69 15.62
C PHE A 412 7.46 5.03 14.23
N ILE A 413 7.11 5.75 13.16
CA ILE A 413 7.14 5.21 11.79
C ILE A 413 8.58 5.32 11.27
N ASN A 414 9.18 4.19 10.94
CA ASN A 414 10.58 4.11 10.56
C ASN A 414 10.85 4.50 9.10
N HIS A 415 12.12 4.79 8.84
CA HIS A 415 12.66 4.91 7.50
C HIS A 415 12.65 3.58 6.72
N SER A 416 12.36 3.65 5.42
CA SER A 416 12.75 2.62 4.44
C SER A 416 13.24 3.24 3.14
N CYS A 417 14.21 2.58 2.49
CA CYS A 417 14.65 2.95 1.13
C CYS A 417 13.65 2.47 0.05
N GLU A 418 12.75 1.56 0.40
CA GLU A 418 11.62 1.10 -0.42
C GLU A 418 10.34 1.27 0.41
N PRO A 419 9.87 2.51 0.62
CA PRO A 419 8.77 2.79 1.52
C PRO A 419 7.40 2.43 0.94
N ASN A 420 6.44 2.18 1.83
CA ASN A 420 5.03 1.95 1.51
C ASN A 420 4.11 3.12 1.90
N LEU A 421 4.65 4.14 2.58
CA LEU A 421 4.04 5.45 2.80
C LEU A 421 4.81 6.54 2.04
N PHE A 422 4.13 7.66 1.79
CA PHE A 422 4.77 8.88 1.28
C PHE A 422 4.24 10.11 2.02
N VAL A 423 5.01 11.19 1.99
CA VAL A 423 4.69 12.47 2.63
C VAL A 423 3.90 13.35 1.67
N GLN A 424 2.83 13.98 2.15
CA GLN A 424 2.05 14.95 1.41
C GLN A 424 1.88 16.22 2.25
N CYS A 425 2.32 17.36 1.71
CA CYS A 425 2.00 18.67 2.29
C CYS A 425 0.52 19.00 2.09
N VAL A 426 -0.16 19.39 3.17
CA VAL A 426 -1.59 19.75 3.18
C VAL A 426 -1.80 21.12 3.82
N LEU A 427 -2.55 22.00 3.15
CA LEU A 427 -3.00 23.28 3.67
C LEU A 427 -4.51 23.27 3.89
N SER A 428 -4.96 23.79 5.03
CA SER A 428 -6.39 23.87 5.37
C SER A 428 -6.75 25.16 6.11
N SER A 429 -6.06 25.46 7.22
CA SER A 429 -6.32 26.63 8.07
C SER A 429 -5.77 27.94 7.49
N HIS A 430 -4.63 27.89 6.80
CA HIS A 430 -3.94 29.01 6.15
C HIS A 430 -3.39 28.61 4.77
N GLN A 431 -2.71 29.55 4.09
CA GLN A 431 -2.08 29.32 2.78
C GLN A 431 -0.55 29.43 2.78
N ASP A 432 0.09 29.63 3.94
CA ASP A 432 1.55 29.63 4.05
C ASP A 432 2.13 28.22 3.95
N LEU A 433 2.89 27.95 2.87
CA LEU A 433 3.49 26.63 2.59
C LEU A 433 4.56 26.22 3.61
N ARG A 434 5.25 27.18 4.22
CA ARG A 434 6.33 26.92 5.19
C ARG A 434 5.81 26.27 6.48
N LEU A 435 4.50 26.35 6.70
CA LEU A 435 3.79 25.82 7.86
C LEU A 435 2.75 24.77 7.45
N ALA A 436 2.93 24.14 6.28
CA ALA A 436 2.02 23.10 5.82
C ALA A 436 1.94 21.93 6.82
N ARG A 437 0.76 21.30 6.91
CA ARG A 437 0.60 20.05 7.64
C ARG A 437 1.32 18.94 6.87
N VAL A 438 2.11 18.15 7.56
CA VAL A 438 2.80 16.98 7.01
C VAL A 438 1.91 15.76 7.23
N VAL A 439 1.36 15.18 6.16
CA VAL A 439 0.45 14.03 6.25
C VAL A 439 1.03 12.83 5.52
N LEU A 440 1.08 11.70 6.20
CA LEU A 440 1.51 10.42 5.64
C LEU A 440 0.33 9.70 5.00
N PHE A 441 0.48 9.36 3.72
CA PHE A 441 -0.48 8.57 2.95
C PHE A 441 0.12 7.23 2.53
N ALA A 442 -0.72 6.21 2.40
CA ALA A 442 -0.30 4.93 1.84
C ALA A 442 0.06 5.10 0.36
N ALA A 443 1.31 4.82 -0.01
CA ALA A 443 1.76 4.82 -1.41
C ALA A 443 1.25 3.58 -2.16
N ASP A 444 1.14 2.47 -1.43
CA ASP A 444 0.77 1.17 -1.95
C ASP A 444 -0.40 0.58 -1.17
N ASN A 445 -0.86 -0.57 -1.64
CA ASN A 445 -1.83 -1.41 -0.97
C ASN A 445 -1.13 -2.22 0.13
N ILE A 446 -1.35 -1.89 1.40
CA ILE A 446 -0.58 -2.43 2.53
C ILE A 446 -1.34 -3.56 3.24
N PRO A 447 -0.87 -4.81 3.18
CA PRO A 447 -1.42 -5.92 3.95
C PRO A 447 -1.24 -5.76 5.46
N PRO A 448 -2.09 -6.43 6.27
CA PRO A 448 -1.88 -6.53 7.71
C PRO A 448 -0.47 -7.00 8.07
N LEU A 449 0.03 -6.45 9.18
CA LEU A 449 1.31 -6.71 9.84
C LEU A 449 2.56 -6.30 9.07
N GLN A 450 2.43 -5.80 7.84
CA GLN A 450 3.53 -5.12 7.18
C GLN A 450 3.87 -3.83 7.94
N GLU A 451 5.16 -3.62 8.20
CA GLU A 451 5.66 -2.39 8.82
C GLU A 451 5.37 -1.18 7.92
N LEU A 452 4.87 -0.10 8.52
CA LEU A 452 4.64 1.18 7.86
C LEU A 452 5.94 1.96 7.85
N THR A 453 6.36 2.43 6.67
CA THR A 453 7.63 3.15 6.50
C THR A 453 7.52 4.23 5.42
N TYR A 454 8.25 5.34 5.59
CA TYR A 454 8.44 6.39 4.57
C TYR A 454 9.95 6.63 4.36
N ASP A 455 10.35 7.28 3.27
CA ASP A 455 11.75 7.71 3.11
C ASP A 455 11.95 8.99 3.94
N TYR A 456 12.99 9.03 4.77
CA TYR A 456 13.27 10.21 5.60
C TYR A 456 13.90 11.34 4.77
N GLY A 457 14.36 11.05 3.55
CA GLY A 457 14.85 12.08 2.63
C GLY A 457 16.23 12.64 2.97
N TYR A 458 16.88 12.17 4.04
CA TYR A 458 18.23 12.64 4.39
C TYR A 458 19.21 12.44 3.23
N THR A 459 19.95 13.50 2.90
CA THR A 459 21.08 13.44 1.97
C THR A 459 22.28 12.80 2.67
N LEU A 460 23.05 12.00 1.94
CA LEU A 460 24.25 11.36 2.50
C LEU A 460 25.28 12.42 2.89
N ASP A 461 25.93 12.20 4.02
CA ASP A 461 26.98 13.06 4.56
C ASP A 461 26.49 14.48 4.94
N SER A 462 25.18 14.66 5.15
CA SER A 462 24.56 15.93 5.55
C SER A 462 24.71 16.27 7.04
N VAL A 463 24.78 15.25 7.89
CA VAL A 463 24.85 15.44 9.34
C VAL A 463 26.31 15.50 9.78
N HIS A 464 26.67 16.58 10.45
CA HIS A 464 28.01 16.82 11.00
C HIS A 464 27.96 16.76 12.53
N GLY A 465 28.94 16.09 13.14
CA GLY A 465 29.12 16.04 14.58
C GLY A 465 29.70 17.33 15.15
N PRO A 466 29.74 17.48 16.49
CA PRO A 466 30.32 18.66 17.15
C PRO A 466 31.80 18.90 16.84
N ASP A 467 32.50 17.86 16.40
CA ASP A 467 33.90 17.86 15.99
C ASP A 467 34.08 18.26 14.50
N GLY A 468 32.99 18.56 13.79
CA GLY A 468 33.00 18.88 12.36
C GLY A 468 33.09 17.67 11.43
N ASN A 469 33.15 16.44 11.97
CA ASN A 469 33.20 15.23 11.16
C ASN A 469 31.79 14.79 10.74
N VAL A 470 31.69 14.17 9.58
CA VAL A 470 30.42 13.61 9.11
C VAL A 470 29.95 12.47 10.03
N LYS A 471 28.80 12.67 10.70
CA LYS A 471 28.10 11.64 11.48
C LYS A 471 27.38 10.72 10.49
N LYS A 472 27.51 9.41 10.68
CA LYS A 472 26.90 8.40 9.80
C LYS A 472 25.93 7.54 10.59
N LEU A 473 24.77 7.25 10.01
CA LEU A 473 23.80 6.34 10.61
C LEU A 473 23.45 5.21 9.65
N THR A 474 23.71 3.96 10.07
CA THR A 474 23.45 2.78 9.25
C THR A 474 21.95 2.55 9.05
N CYS A 475 21.55 2.24 7.82
CA CYS A 475 20.18 1.88 7.48
C CYS A 475 19.96 0.37 7.65
N TYR A 476 18.93 0.01 8.43
CA TYR A 476 18.51 -1.37 8.68
C TYR A 476 17.11 -1.66 8.11
N CYS A 477 16.70 -0.97 7.04
CA CYS A 477 15.35 -1.13 6.48
C CYS A 477 15.09 -2.51 5.84
N GLY A 478 16.16 -3.23 5.46
CA GLY A 478 16.06 -4.57 4.85
C GLY A 478 15.67 -4.58 3.37
N ALA A 479 15.47 -3.41 2.75
CA ALA A 479 15.18 -3.28 1.33
C ALA A 479 16.28 -3.88 0.45
N LEU A 480 15.92 -4.46 -0.70
CA LEU A 480 16.87 -5.06 -1.65
C LEU A 480 17.85 -4.01 -2.17
N ASN A 481 17.35 -2.84 -2.52
CA ASN A 481 18.16 -1.70 -3.00
C ASN A 481 18.50 -0.71 -1.87
N CYS A 482 18.63 -1.18 -0.62
CA CYS A 482 18.96 -0.32 0.50
C CYS A 482 20.28 0.44 0.28
N ARG A 483 20.24 1.77 0.39
CA ARG A 483 21.42 2.67 0.30
C ARG A 483 22.39 2.54 1.48
N LYS A 484 22.11 1.63 2.42
CA LYS A 484 22.89 1.26 3.61
C LYS A 484 23.07 2.34 4.67
N ARG A 485 22.67 3.59 4.41
CA ARG A 485 22.77 4.72 5.33
C ARG A 485 21.48 5.55 5.34
N LEU A 486 21.12 6.07 6.52
CA LEU A 486 20.14 7.15 6.64
C LEU A 486 20.81 8.46 6.19
N TYR A 487 21.92 8.81 6.83
CA TYR A 487 22.78 9.95 6.51
C TYR A 487 24.28 9.61 6.63
#